data_AF-A0A975INT4-F1
#
_entry.id   AF-A0A975INT4-F1
#
_cell.length_a   1.000
_cell.length_b   1.000
_cell.length_c   1.000
_cell.angle_alpha   90.00
_cell.angle_beta   90.00
_cell.angle_gamma   90.00
#
_symmetry.space_group_name_H-M   'P 1'
#
loop_
_entity.id
_entity.type
_entity.pdbx_description
1 polymer ?
#
loop_
_entity_poly.entity_id
_entity_poly.type
_entity_poly.pdbx_seq_one_letter_code
_entity_poly.pdbx_strand_id
1 'polypeptide(L)'
;MKKFLLQKIIIISFFLSISFITEILLTKFILQSHNCANSLLKLELLPLYLIGFLVGFKYSFFANLLYTIIHIIFESGYSWSFTNLLSGKEKGYIYFLFFFFIIPYLTCSLTGLFRSCDKKKLKSLYKNKDIFKSMIIITIIQIFSYALFISLFYNKESFDSIIHKNEYHHDHEEHEKEHSIFSIPDTGKGLFLYQMLAVCLNNLIIGVILYFIKYILKDNIEYFDLE
;
A
#
# COMPACT_ATOMS: atom_id res chain seq x y z
N MET A 1 12.49 -29.83 1.04
CA MET A 1 12.59 -28.52 0.35
C MET A 1 11.38 -28.16 -0.51
N LYS A 2 10.95 -28.98 -1.48
CA LYS A 2 9.84 -28.62 -2.40
C LYS A 2 8.49 -28.37 -1.69
N LYS A 3 8.13 -29.18 -0.69
CA LYS A 3 6.88 -29.03 0.10
C LYS A 3 6.84 -27.71 0.90
N PHE A 4 7.94 -27.35 1.55
CA PHE A 4 8.06 -26.09 2.32
C PHE A 4 8.01 -24.85 1.43
N LEU A 5 8.68 -24.89 0.27
CA LEU A 5 8.60 -23.81 -0.70
C LEU A 5 7.18 -23.63 -1.21
N LEU A 6 6.49 -24.73 -1.52
CA LEU A 6 5.09 -24.72 -1.95
C LEU A 6 4.17 -24.13 -0.88
N GLN A 7 4.33 -24.51 0.39
CA GLN A 7 3.56 -23.94 1.49
C GLN A 7 3.78 -22.42 1.63
N LYS A 8 5.02 -21.95 1.52
CA LYS A 8 5.33 -20.50 1.51
C LYS A 8 4.61 -19.79 0.37
N ILE A 9 4.64 -20.37 -0.83
CA ILE A 9 3.95 -19.82 -2.00
C ILE A 9 2.44 -19.76 -1.74
N ILE A 10 1.83 -20.83 -1.21
CA ILE A 10 0.39 -20.86 -0.91
C ILE A 10 0.01 -19.76 0.09
N ILE A 11 0.77 -19.62 1.18
CA ILE A 11 0.52 -18.59 2.20
C ILE A 11 0.68 -17.18 1.62
N ILE A 12 1.75 -16.93 0.86
CA ILE A 12 1.97 -15.65 0.18
C ILE A 12 0.79 -15.36 -0.74
N SER A 13 0.41 -16.30 -1.61
CA SER A 13 -0.70 -16.13 -2.54
C SER A 13 -2.01 -15.85 -1.80
N PHE A 14 -2.28 -16.54 -0.70
CA PHE A 14 -3.45 -16.30 0.14
C PHE A 14 -3.49 -14.87 0.70
N PHE A 15 -2.39 -14.39 1.28
CA PHE A 15 -2.31 -13.01 1.77
C PHE A 15 -2.40 -11.96 0.65
N LEU A 16 -1.79 -12.22 -0.51
CA LEU A 16 -1.91 -11.35 -1.68
C LEU A 16 -3.37 -11.27 -2.16
N SER A 17 -4.08 -12.40 -2.20
CA SER A 17 -5.51 -12.42 -2.53
C SER A 17 -6.34 -11.62 -1.53
N ILE A 18 -6.08 -11.77 -0.23
CA ILE A 18 -6.75 -10.96 0.81
C ILE A 18 -6.47 -9.48 0.59
N SER A 19 -5.22 -9.11 0.27
CA SER A 19 -4.84 -7.72 -0.02
C SER A 19 -5.69 -7.14 -1.15
N PHE A 20 -5.76 -7.82 -2.31
CA PHE A 20 -6.57 -7.35 -3.43
C PHE A 20 -8.07 -7.29 -3.13
N ILE A 21 -8.62 -8.30 -2.44
CA ILE A 21 -10.03 -8.30 -2.03
C ILE A 21 -10.31 -7.11 -1.11
N THR A 22 -9.40 -6.86 -0.16
CA THR A 22 -9.51 -5.75 0.80
C THR A 22 -9.46 -4.40 0.09
N GLU A 23 -8.54 -4.23 -0.86
CA GLU A 23 -8.43 -3.03 -1.69
C GLU A 23 -9.72 -2.78 -2.49
N ILE A 24 -10.22 -3.80 -3.19
CA ILE A 24 -11.43 -3.68 -4.00
C ILE A 24 -12.63 -3.35 -3.11
N LEU A 25 -12.85 -4.08 -2.01
CA LEU A 25 -14.01 -3.87 -1.13
C LEU A 25 -13.97 -2.52 -0.39
N LEU A 26 -12.82 -2.15 0.19
CA LEU A 26 -12.77 -0.93 1.00
C LEU A 26 -12.60 0.32 0.14
N THR A 27 -11.64 0.32 -0.78
CA THR A 27 -11.29 1.52 -1.54
C THR A 27 -12.32 1.78 -2.63
N LYS A 28 -12.75 0.73 -3.37
CA LYS A 28 -13.63 0.89 -4.54
C LYS A 28 -15.12 0.82 -4.19
N PHE A 29 -15.53 -0.06 -3.27
CA PHE A 29 -16.95 -0.20 -2.91
C PHE A 29 -17.39 0.67 -1.72
N ILE A 30 -16.63 0.73 -0.62
CA ILE A 30 -17.06 1.41 0.60
C ILE A 30 -16.71 2.90 0.59
N LEU A 31 -15.46 3.23 0.22
CA LEU A 31 -14.98 4.61 0.21
C LEU A 31 -15.26 5.34 -1.10
N GLN A 32 -15.79 4.65 -2.12
CA GLN A 32 -16.08 5.16 -3.47
C GLN A 32 -14.91 5.99 -4.04
N SER A 33 -13.68 5.67 -3.66
CA SER A 33 -12.51 6.39 -4.12
C SER A 33 -12.06 5.80 -5.45
N HIS A 34 -12.14 6.60 -6.52
CA HIS A 34 -11.68 6.21 -7.84
C HIS A 34 -10.14 6.12 -7.95
N ASN A 35 -9.41 6.73 -7.02
CA ASN A 35 -7.94 6.75 -7.02
C ASN A 35 -7.39 6.18 -5.71
N CYS A 36 -6.71 5.02 -5.78
CA CYS A 36 -6.10 4.40 -4.61
C CYS A 36 -4.99 5.29 -3.99
N ALA A 37 -4.29 6.08 -4.81
CA ALA A 37 -3.24 6.99 -4.37
C ALA A 37 -3.70 8.02 -3.31
N ASN A 38 -4.99 8.38 -3.32
CA ASN A 38 -5.56 9.38 -2.43
C ASN A 38 -6.39 8.79 -1.30
N SER A 39 -6.52 7.45 -1.21
CA SER A 39 -7.27 6.84 -0.12
C SER A 39 -6.62 7.13 1.23
N LEU A 40 -7.42 7.64 2.17
CA LEU A 40 -7.01 7.93 3.55
C LEU A 40 -6.70 6.65 4.34
N LEU A 41 -7.39 5.55 4.03
CA LEU A 41 -7.17 4.24 4.62
C LEU A 41 -6.80 3.22 3.54
N LYS A 42 -5.70 2.52 3.79
CA LYS A 42 -5.14 1.47 2.92
C LYS A 42 -4.94 0.20 3.72
N LEU A 43 -6.06 -0.44 4.09
CA LEU A 43 -6.03 -1.66 4.90
C LEU A 43 -5.53 -2.88 4.11
N GLU A 44 -5.45 -2.80 2.78
CA GLU A 44 -4.80 -3.80 1.95
C GLU A 44 -3.31 -3.98 2.32
N LEU A 45 -2.66 -2.96 2.91
CA LEU A 45 -1.28 -3.08 3.37
C LEU A 45 -1.12 -4.08 4.53
N LEU A 46 -2.18 -4.36 5.31
CA LEU A 46 -2.12 -5.25 6.47
C LEU A 46 -1.64 -6.67 6.10
N PRO A 47 -2.24 -7.36 5.11
CA PRO A 47 -1.71 -8.61 4.57
C PRO A 47 -0.25 -8.52 4.11
N LEU A 48 0.17 -7.42 3.47
CA LEU A 48 1.54 -7.24 2.99
C LEU A 48 2.55 -7.16 4.14
N TYR A 49 2.19 -6.49 5.24
CA TYR A 49 2.99 -6.49 6.47
C TYR A 49 3.08 -7.89 7.10
N LEU A 50 1.98 -8.64 7.11
CA LEU A 50 1.96 -10.01 7.66
C LEU A 50 2.88 -10.96 6.89
N ILE A 51 2.95 -10.85 5.56
CA ILE A 51 3.88 -11.65 4.75
C ILE A 51 5.33 -11.47 5.22
N GLY A 52 5.74 -10.24 5.54
CA GLY A 52 7.07 -9.96 6.06
C GLY A 52 7.33 -10.67 7.38
N PHE A 53 6.46 -10.51 8.38
CA PHE A 53 6.61 -11.17 9.67
C PHE A 53 6.62 -12.70 9.58
N LEU A 54 5.82 -13.29 8.69
CA LEU A 54 5.65 -14.74 8.59
C LEU A 54 6.73 -15.40 7.72
N VAL A 55 7.06 -14.80 6.57
CA VAL A 55 7.90 -15.44 5.54
C VAL A 55 9.26 -14.75 5.39
N GLY A 56 9.48 -13.63 6.07
CA GLY A 56 10.77 -12.92 6.13
C GLY A 56 11.01 -11.99 4.95
N PHE A 57 12.05 -11.15 5.07
CA PHE A 57 12.32 -10.05 4.15
C PHE A 57 12.38 -10.48 2.67
N LYS A 58 13.18 -11.50 2.36
CA LYS A 58 13.41 -11.93 0.96
C LYS A 58 12.10 -12.27 0.24
N TYR A 59 11.26 -13.10 0.83
CA TYR A 59 10.02 -13.53 0.20
C TYR A 59 8.96 -12.43 0.20
N SER A 60 8.90 -11.62 1.26
CA SER A 60 8.01 -10.47 1.35
C SER A 60 8.36 -9.39 0.33
N PHE A 61 9.63 -9.15 0.04
CA PHE A 61 10.06 -8.22 -0.99
C PHE A 61 9.47 -8.62 -2.36
N PHE A 62 9.66 -9.87 -2.78
CA PHE A 62 9.13 -10.35 -4.06
C PHE A 62 7.60 -10.39 -4.09
N ALA A 63 6.96 -10.76 -2.98
CA ALA A 63 5.50 -10.75 -2.87
C ALA A 63 4.94 -9.33 -3.01
N ASN A 64 5.49 -8.36 -2.29
CA ASN A 64 5.06 -6.96 -2.33
C ASN A 64 5.39 -6.34 -3.69
N LEU A 65 6.51 -6.71 -4.32
CA LEU A 65 6.82 -6.28 -5.68
C LEU A 65 5.77 -6.79 -6.67
N LEU A 66 5.42 -8.08 -6.60
CA LEU A 66 4.38 -8.67 -7.44
C LEU A 66 3.04 -7.99 -7.22
N TYR A 67 2.65 -7.78 -5.96
CA TYR A 67 1.45 -7.04 -5.61
C TYR A 67 1.44 -5.65 -6.27
N THR A 68 2.52 -4.90 -6.09
CA THR A 68 2.65 -3.54 -6.59
C THR A 68 2.55 -3.50 -8.11
N ILE A 69 3.19 -4.43 -8.82
CA ILE A 69 3.12 -4.50 -10.29
C ILE A 69 1.68 -4.73 -10.74
N ILE A 70 1.00 -5.71 -10.16
CA ILE A 70 -0.40 -6.03 -10.49
C ILE A 70 -1.32 -4.84 -10.13
N HIS A 71 -1.09 -4.21 -8.98
CA HIS A 71 -1.86 -3.04 -8.54
C HIS A 71 -1.67 -1.84 -9.49
N ILE A 72 -0.44 -1.56 -9.92
CA ILE A 72 -0.16 -0.53 -10.94
C ILE A 72 -0.87 -0.87 -12.25
N ILE A 73 -0.89 -2.13 -12.68
CA ILE A 73 -1.60 -2.56 -13.90
C ILE A 73 -3.10 -2.33 -13.75
N PHE A 74 -3.70 -2.67 -12.60
CA PHE A 74 -5.13 -2.43 -12.36
C PHE A 74 -5.48 -0.96 -12.33
N GLU A 75 -4.72 -0.13 -11.62
CA GLU A 75 -4.96 1.31 -11.56
C GLU A 75 -4.76 1.96 -12.94
N SER A 76 -3.71 1.57 -13.67
CA SER A 76 -3.46 2.06 -15.04
C SER A 76 -4.51 1.58 -16.04
N GLY A 77 -5.07 0.39 -15.84
CA GLY A 77 -6.12 -0.19 -16.70
C GLY A 77 -7.49 0.42 -16.44
N TYR A 78 -7.79 0.78 -15.19
CA TYR A 78 -9.04 1.46 -14.82
C TYR A 78 -9.04 2.93 -15.24
N SER A 79 -7.88 3.60 -15.22
CA SER A 79 -7.70 4.90 -15.87
C SER A 79 -7.63 4.74 -17.40
N TRP A 80 -8.76 4.45 -18.03
CA TRP A 80 -8.90 4.25 -19.48
C TRP A 80 -8.80 5.58 -20.25
N SER A 81 -7.66 6.26 -20.08
CA SER A 81 -7.18 7.42 -20.85
C SER A 81 -5.69 7.25 -21.18
N PHE A 82 -5.22 6.00 -21.24
CA PHE A 82 -3.84 5.62 -21.51
C PHE A 82 -3.35 6.04 -22.91
N THR A 83 -4.25 6.32 -23.85
CA THR A 83 -3.91 6.75 -25.22
C THR A 83 -3.40 8.18 -25.33
N ASN A 84 -3.67 9.05 -24.34
CA ASN A 84 -3.08 10.39 -24.29
C ASN A 84 -1.80 10.47 -23.43
N LEU A 85 -1.41 9.39 -22.75
CA LEU A 85 -0.29 9.35 -21.81
C LEU A 85 1.09 9.27 -22.50
N LEU A 86 1.14 8.78 -23.75
CA LEU A 86 2.35 8.73 -24.61
C LEU A 86 2.68 10.09 -25.27
N SER A 87 1.94 11.15 -24.93
CA SER A 87 2.17 12.51 -25.43
C SER A 87 2.93 13.36 -24.40
N GLY A 88 4.23 13.08 -24.20
CA GLY A 88 5.20 14.04 -23.64
C GLY A 88 5.17 14.35 -22.13
N LYS A 89 4.16 13.93 -21.36
CA LYS A 89 4.10 14.06 -19.87
C LYS A 89 4.66 12.84 -19.10
N GLU A 90 5.34 11.93 -19.81
CA GLU A 90 5.70 10.57 -19.38
C GLU A 90 6.54 10.48 -18.08
N LYS A 91 7.48 11.43 -17.87
CA LYS A 91 8.40 11.36 -16.73
C LYS A 91 7.69 11.55 -15.39
N GLY A 92 6.73 12.49 -15.32
CA GLY A 92 5.99 12.78 -14.09
C GLY A 92 5.17 11.58 -13.59
N TYR A 93 4.57 10.83 -14.53
CA TYR A 93 3.80 9.63 -14.19
C TYR A 93 4.68 8.49 -13.67
N ILE A 94 5.86 8.27 -14.28
CA ILE A 94 6.82 7.26 -13.78
C ILE A 94 7.27 7.61 -12.37
N TYR A 95 7.59 8.88 -12.09
CA TYR A 95 7.94 9.31 -10.74
C TYR A 95 6.76 9.14 -9.78
N PHE A 96 5.54 9.46 -10.21
CA PHE A 96 4.35 9.23 -9.41
C PHE A 96 4.19 7.75 -9.04
N LEU A 97 4.23 6.84 -10.01
CA LEU A 97 4.19 5.39 -9.75
C LEU A 97 5.30 4.95 -8.80
N PHE A 98 6.51 5.47 -8.98
CA PHE A 98 7.64 5.11 -8.13
C PHE A 98 7.46 5.56 -6.67
N PHE A 99 7.10 6.83 -6.45
CA PHE A 99 7.01 7.41 -5.11
C PHE A 99 5.69 7.13 -4.39
N PHE A 100 4.58 6.87 -5.11
CA PHE A 100 3.26 6.60 -4.52
C PHE A 100 2.91 5.11 -4.44
N PHE A 101 3.47 4.27 -5.31
CA PHE A 101 3.19 2.83 -5.33
C PHE A 101 4.43 2.01 -4.99
N ILE A 102 5.52 2.15 -5.75
CA ILE A 102 6.68 1.26 -5.58
C ILE A 102 7.31 1.37 -4.20
N ILE A 103 7.74 2.56 -3.78
CA ILE A 103 8.37 2.73 -2.47
C ILE A 103 7.39 2.40 -1.33
N PRO A 104 6.16 2.95 -1.28
CA PRO A 104 5.27 2.72 -0.14
C PRO A 104 4.85 1.26 0.06
N TYR A 105 4.68 0.48 -1.01
CA TYR A 105 4.30 -0.92 -0.89
C TYR A 105 5.52 -1.82 -0.65
N LEU A 106 6.68 -1.55 -1.28
CA LEU A 106 7.89 -2.32 -1.03
C LEU A 106 8.42 -2.14 0.39
N THR A 107 8.28 -0.95 0.98
CA THR A 107 8.71 -0.72 2.37
C THR A 107 7.98 -1.60 3.38
N CYS A 108 6.76 -2.07 3.09
CA CYS A 108 6.05 -3.04 3.92
C CYS A 108 6.87 -4.32 4.16
N SER A 109 7.77 -4.68 3.23
CA SER A 109 8.64 -5.86 3.34
C SER A 109 9.67 -5.75 4.47
N LEU A 110 9.96 -4.55 4.97
CA LEU A 110 10.89 -4.31 6.08
C LEU A 110 10.43 -4.97 7.38
N THR A 111 9.14 -5.24 7.55
CA THR A 111 8.63 -6.08 8.65
C THR A 111 9.32 -7.44 8.71
N GLY A 112 9.73 -8.00 7.57
CA GLY A 112 10.46 -9.25 7.50
C GLY A 112 11.92 -9.21 7.98
N LEU A 113 12.50 -8.03 8.20
CA LEU A 113 13.79 -7.89 8.89
C LEU A 113 13.67 -8.10 10.40
N PHE A 114 12.46 -7.90 10.94
CA PHE A 114 12.15 -8.12 12.34
C PHE A 114 11.76 -9.57 12.62
N ARG A 115 11.71 -10.42 11.58
CA ARG A 115 11.51 -11.87 11.74
C ARG A 115 12.74 -12.48 12.43
N SER A 116 12.54 -13.13 13.58
CA SER A 116 13.61 -13.87 14.25
C SER A 116 13.82 -15.24 13.57
N CYS A 117 15.04 -15.53 13.13
CA CYS A 117 15.42 -16.80 12.47
C CYS A 117 15.59 -18.00 13.41
N ASP A 118 15.29 -17.87 14.70
CA ASP A 118 15.33 -18.98 15.64
C ASP A 118 14.03 -19.80 15.56
N LYS A 119 14.13 -21.10 15.24
CA LYS A 119 13.01 -22.08 15.25
C LYS A 119 12.14 -22.02 16.52
N LYS A 120 12.73 -21.66 17.67
CA LYS A 120 12.04 -21.50 18.96
C LYS A 120 11.33 -20.13 19.13
N LYS A 121 11.34 -19.28 18.09
CA LYS A 121 10.93 -17.87 18.13
C LYS A 121 10.23 -17.40 16.85
N LEU A 122 9.10 -18.01 16.51
CA LEU A 122 8.00 -17.20 15.94
C LEU A 122 7.56 -16.06 16.90
N LYS A 123 8.12 -16.02 18.12
CA LYS A 123 8.18 -14.92 19.13
C LYS A 123 8.50 -13.49 18.61
N SER A 124 8.76 -13.24 17.32
CA SER A 124 9.04 -11.87 16.84
C SER A 124 7.78 -11.01 16.65
N LEU A 125 6.68 -11.59 16.13
CA LEU A 125 5.34 -10.96 16.17
C LEU A 125 4.88 -10.66 17.61
N TYR A 126 5.48 -11.35 18.60
CA TYR A 126 5.09 -11.28 20.00
C TYR A 126 5.76 -10.14 20.76
N LYS A 127 6.86 -9.59 20.22
CA LYS A 127 7.49 -8.43 20.82
C LYS A 127 6.83 -7.20 20.24
N ASN A 128 5.96 -6.58 21.02
CA ASN A 128 5.31 -5.31 20.67
C ASN A 128 6.30 -4.25 20.17
N LYS A 129 7.53 -4.27 20.70
CA LYS A 129 8.62 -3.39 20.28
C LYS A 129 9.00 -3.55 18.81
N ASP A 130 8.93 -4.76 18.26
CA ASP A 130 9.33 -5.06 16.88
C ASP A 130 8.26 -4.60 15.89
N ILE A 131 6.97 -4.84 16.20
CA ILE A 131 5.84 -4.25 15.46
C ILE A 131 5.98 -2.72 15.45
N PHE A 132 6.12 -2.11 16.62
CA PHE A 132 6.22 -0.65 16.74
C PHE A 132 7.41 -0.07 15.96
N LYS A 133 8.60 -0.67 16.10
CA LYS A 133 9.80 -0.25 15.35
C LYS A 133 9.60 -0.36 13.83
N SER A 134 9.03 -1.48 13.36
CA SER A 134 8.77 -1.64 11.92
C SER A 134 7.79 -0.59 11.41
N MET A 135 6.71 -0.30 12.15
CA MET A 135 5.69 0.68 11.74
C MET A 135 6.28 2.09 11.69
N ILE A 136 7.13 2.47 12.66
CA ILE A 136 7.84 3.76 12.63
C ILE A 136 8.74 3.87 11.41
N ILE A 137 9.59 2.87 11.16
CA ILE A 137 10.54 2.92 10.04
C ILE A 137 9.78 3.04 8.72
N ILE A 138 8.72 2.25 8.54
CA ILE A 138 7.93 2.24 7.32
C ILE A 138 7.20 3.57 7.13
N THR A 139 6.61 4.10 8.20
CA THR A 139 6.00 5.45 8.23
C THR A 139 6.98 6.53 7.79
N ILE A 140 8.20 6.53 8.33
CA ILE A 140 9.23 7.52 7.98
C ILE A 140 9.60 7.41 6.50
N ILE A 141 9.83 6.21 5.97
CA ILE A 141 10.22 6.04 4.57
C ILE A 141 9.07 6.45 3.63
N GLN A 142 7.83 6.10 3.96
CA GLN A 142 6.65 6.50 3.20
C GLN A 142 6.49 8.03 3.17
N ILE A 143 6.54 8.70 4.32
CA ILE A 143 6.48 10.17 4.39
C ILE A 143 7.61 10.80 3.59
N PHE A 144 8.83 10.27 3.70
CA PHE A 144 9.98 10.78 2.96
C PHE A 144 9.82 10.58 1.44
N SER A 145 9.26 9.46 1.01
CA SER A 145 8.91 9.20 -0.39
C SER A 145 7.97 10.27 -0.95
N TYR A 146 6.88 10.57 -0.21
CA TYR A 146 5.93 11.61 -0.61
C TYR A 146 6.55 13.01 -0.58
N ALA A 147 7.38 13.31 0.43
CA ALA A 147 8.08 14.58 0.53
C ALA A 147 9.01 14.81 -0.68
N LEU A 148 9.77 13.78 -1.07
CA LEU A 148 10.64 13.85 -2.26
C LEU A 148 9.84 14.06 -3.54
N PHE A 149 8.74 13.33 -3.72
CA PHE A 149 7.89 13.54 -4.89
C PHE A 149 7.38 14.98 -4.96
N ILE A 150 6.84 15.48 -3.85
CA ILE A 150 6.26 16.82 -3.79
C ILE A 150 7.33 17.90 -3.98
N SER A 151 8.51 17.73 -3.40
CA SER A 151 9.58 18.73 -3.52
C SER A 151 10.22 18.77 -4.90
N LEU A 152 10.30 17.65 -5.61
CA LEU A 152 11.09 17.55 -6.85
C LEU A 152 10.23 17.53 -8.11
N PHE A 153 9.00 17.02 -8.02
CA PHE A 153 8.20 16.66 -9.21
C PHE A 153 6.77 17.20 -9.19
N TYR A 154 6.28 17.73 -8.06
CA TYR A 154 4.91 18.27 -8.02
C TYR A 154 4.83 19.58 -8.81
N ASN A 155 4.09 19.52 -9.91
CA ASN A 155 3.60 20.68 -10.63
C ASN A 155 2.07 20.56 -10.71
N LYS A 156 1.35 21.58 -10.22
CA LYS A 156 -0.11 21.59 -10.09
C LYS A 156 -0.82 21.19 -11.38
N GLU A 157 -0.48 21.82 -12.50
CA GLU A 157 -1.11 21.54 -13.81
C GLU A 157 -0.86 20.11 -14.32
N SER A 158 0.28 19.52 -13.94
CA SER A 158 0.58 18.13 -14.29
C SER A 158 -0.17 17.14 -13.40
N PHE A 159 -0.32 17.46 -12.11
CA PHE A 159 -0.95 16.61 -11.12
C PHE A 159 -2.47 16.57 -11.29
N ASP A 160 -3.10 17.72 -11.53
CA ASP A 160 -4.53 17.80 -11.82
C ASP A 160 -4.86 17.02 -13.11
N SER A 161 -3.96 17.02 -14.10
CA SER A 161 -4.14 16.22 -15.31
C SER A 161 -3.96 14.70 -15.11
N ILE A 162 -3.31 14.26 -14.04
CA ILE A 162 -3.18 12.85 -13.65
C ILE A 162 -4.39 12.42 -12.80
N ILE A 163 -4.94 13.32 -11.98
CA ILE A 163 -6.04 13.03 -11.04
C ILE A 163 -7.42 13.23 -11.65
N HIS A 164 -7.66 14.35 -12.34
CA HIS A 164 -9.01 14.80 -12.73
C HIS A 164 -9.40 14.50 -14.17
N LYS A 165 -8.49 14.00 -15.02
CA LYS A 165 -8.87 13.58 -16.38
C LYS A 165 -9.77 12.33 -16.42
N ASN A 166 -9.95 11.64 -15.30
CA ASN A 166 -10.86 10.50 -15.18
C ASN A 166 -12.33 10.90 -14.95
N GLU A 167 -12.64 12.18 -14.68
CA GLU A 167 -14.02 12.62 -14.40
C GLU A 167 -14.77 13.14 -15.64
N TYR A 168 -14.09 13.51 -16.73
CA TYR A 168 -14.70 14.29 -17.83
C TYR A 168 -15.08 13.51 -19.09
N HIS A 169 -15.14 12.18 -19.05
CA HIS A 169 -15.53 11.37 -20.22
C HIS A 169 -16.82 10.54 -20.03
N HIS A 170 -17.54 10.71 -18.92
CA HIS A 170 -18.93 10.28 -18.87
C HIS A 170 -19.83 11.50 -19.05
N ASP A 171 -20.43 11.57 -20.23
CA ASP A 171 -21.60 12.38 -20.53
C ASP A 171 -22.58 12.33 -19.36
N HIS A 172 -22.69 13.44 -18.63
CA HIS A 172 -23.94 14.02 -18.11
C HIS A 172 -23.55 15.32 -17.41
N GLU A 173 -23.66 16.42 -18.16
CA GLU A 173 -24.00 17.72 -17.58
C GLU A 173 -25.18 17.51 -16.62
N GLU A 174 -25.12 18.10 -15.43
CA GLU A 174 -26.08 17.95 -14.32
C GLU A 174 -25.82 16.79 -13.35
N HIS A 175 -24.72 16.84 -12.58
CA HIS A 175 -24.72 16.52 -11.14
C HIS A 175 -23.41 17.01 -10.49
N GLU A 176 -23.11 18.31 -10.62
CA GLU A 176 -22.09 18.99 -9.80
C GLU A 176 -22.59 19.11 -8.35
N LYS A 177 -22.54 18.01 -7.59
CA LYS A 177 -22.64 17.97 -6.10
C LYS A 177 -22.53 16.55 -5.55
N GLU A 178 -21.66 15.70 -6.11
CA GLU A 178 -21.30 14.47 -5.39
C GLU A 178 -20.14 14.74 -4.43
N HIS A 179 -20.48 14.56 -3.16
CA HIS A 179 -19.68 14.76 -1.97
C HIS A 179 -18.40 13.91 -2.00
N SER A 180 -17.30 14.42 -2.55
CA SER A 180 -15.98 14.01 -2.06
C SER A 180 -15.78 14.66 -0.69
N ILE A 181 -15.91 13.87 0.37
CA ILE A 181 -15.81 14.34 1.78
C ILE A 181 -14.43 14.96 2.10
N PHE A 182 -13.46 14.83 1.19
CA PHE A 182 -12.13 15.42 1.31
C PHE A 182 -11.70 16.05 -0.02
N SER A 183 -11.84 17.37 -0.14
CA SER A 183 -11.16 18.11 -1.20
C SER A 183 -9.66 18.10 -0.94
N ILE A 184 -8.89 17.62 -1.92
CA ILE A 184 -7.43 17.61 -1.85
C ILE A 184 -6.96 19.07 -1.85
N PRO A 185 -6.10 19.49 -0.91
CA PRO A 185 -5.67 20.88 -0.85
C PRO A 185 -4.97 21.34 -2.13
N ASP A 186 -5.33 22.52 -2.61
CA ASP A 186 -4.84 23.19 -3.83
C ASP A 186 -3.34 23.53 -3.87
N THR A 187 -2.58 23.13 -2.84
CA THR A 187 -1.17 23.44 -2.68
C THR A 187 -0.36 22.18 -2.39
N GLY A 188 0.86 22.09 -2.91
CA GLY A 188 1.76 20.95 -2.63
C GLY A 188 2.00 20.74 -1.13
N LYS A 189 1.97 21.81 -0.32
CA LYS A 189 2.06 21.71 1.15
C LYS A 189 0.85 21.01 1.76
N GLY A 190 -0.36 21.33 1.29
CA GLY A 190 -1.57 20.69 1.80
C GLY A 190 -1.70 19.24 1.32
N LEU A 191 -1.29 18.92 0.09
CA LEU A 191 -1.17 17.54 -0.38
C LEU A 191 -0.18 16.75 0.49
N PHE A 192 0.97 17.32 0.82
CA PHE A 192 1.95 16.68 1.69
C PHE A 192 1.37 16.41 3.08
N LEU A 193 0.71 17.41 3.68
CA LEU A 193 0.09 17.26 5.00
C LEU A 193 -0.98 16.16 4.99
N TYR A 194 -1.79 16.11 3.94
CA TYR A 194 -2.78 15.06 3.75
C TYR A 194 -2.13 13.66 3.70
N GLN A 195 -1.12 13.48 2.85
CA GLN A 195 -0.42 12.20 2.72
C GLN A 195 0.29 11.80 4.02
N MET A 196 0.90 12.75 4.72
CA MET A 196 1.52 12.51 6.02
C MET A 196 0.49 12.01 7.05
N LEU A 197 -0.67 12.66 7.14
CA LEU A 197 -1.75 12.26 8.05
C LEU A 197 -2.32 10.89 7.67
N ALA A 198 -2.57 10.64 6.38
CA ALA A 198 -3.06 9.36 5.89
C ALA A 198 -2.10 8.21 6.24
N VAL A 199 -0.79 8.39 5.99
CA VAL A 199 0.24 7.40 6.34
C VAL A 199 0.28 7.14 7.85
N CYS A 200 0.34 8.19 8.66
CA CYS A 200 0.39 8.07 10.11
C CYS A 200 -0.84 7.33 10.66
N LEU A 201 -2.04 7.73 10.20
CA LEU A 201 -3.29 7.12 10.64
C LEU A 201 -3.39 5.66 10.19
N ASN A 202 -3.07 5.36 8.93
CA ASN A 202 -3.16 4.02 8.38
C ASN A 202 -2.19 3.06 9.08
N ASN A 203 -0.93 3.46 9.27
CA ASN A 203 0.06 2.62 9.95
C ASN A 203 -0.22 2.49 11.46
N LEU A 204 -0.86 3.48 12.09
CA LEU A 204 -1.35 3.37 13.46
C LEU A 204 -2.46 2.32 13.56
N ILE A 205 -3.47 2.40 12.69
CA ILE A 205 -4.59 1.44 12.66
C ILE A 205 -4.06 0.03 12.39
N ILE A 206 -3.20 -0.14 11.38
CA ILE A 206 -2.58 -1.43 11.06
C ILE A 206 -1.74 -1.94 12.24
N GLY A 207 -0.96 -1.08 12.89
CA GLY A 207 -0.18 -1.43 14.07
C GLY A 207 -1.04 -1.94 15.22
N VAL A 208 -2.20 -1.31 15.45
CA VAL A 208 -3.20 -1.78 16.43
C VAL A 208 -3.78 -3.13 16.02
N ILE A 209 -4.15 -3.31 14.75
CA ILE A 209 -4.68 -4.59 14.27
C ILE A 209 -3.64 -5.71 14.42
N LEU A 210 -2.39 -5.47 14.02
CA LEU A 210 -1.28 -6.41 14.19
C LEU A 210 -1.03 -6.76 15.67
N TYR A 211 -1.20 -5.78 16.57
CA TYR A 211 -1.10 -6.01 18.01
C TYR A 211 -2.13 -7.04 18.52
N PHE A 212 -3.33 -7.09 17.94
CA PHE A 212 -4.35 -8.10 18.28
C PHE A 212 -4.13 -9.42 17.53
N ILE A 213 -3.85 -9.36 16.22
CA ILE A 213 -3.60 -10.54 15.38
C ILE A 213 -2.46 -11.40 15.95
N LYS A 214 -1.45 -10.79 16.58
CA LYS A 214 -0.36 -11.56 17.20
C LYS A 214 -0.84 -12.61 18.20
N TYR A 215 -1.94 -12.35 18.93
CA TYR A 215 -2.49 -13.30 19.90
C TYR A 215 -3.15 -14.48 19.18
N ILE A 216 -3.86 -14.21 18.09
CA ILE A 216 -4.48 -15.26 17.25
C ILE A 216 -3.41 -16.12 16.57
N LEU A 217 -2.38 -15.48 16.01
CA LEU A 217 -1.28 -16.19 15.35
C LEU A 217 -0.44 -17.02 16.33
N LYS A 218 -0.39 -16.62 17.60
CA LYS A 218 0.29 -17.38 18.65
C LYS A 218 -0.30 -18.77 18.81
N ASP A 219 -1.62 -18.85 18.80
CA ASP A 219 -2.35 -20.08 19.10
C ASP A 219 -2.40 -21.02 17.88
N ASN A 220 -2.09 -20.50 16.67
CA ASN A 220 -2.16 -21.22 15.40
C ASN A 220 -0.78 -21.43 14.75
N ILE A 221 0.28 -21.29 15.53
CA ILE A 221 1.67 -21.22 15.04
C ILE A 221 2.12 -22.46 14.27
N GLU A 222 1.57 -23.62 14.62
CA GLU A 222 1.89 -24.93 14.02
C GLU A 222 1.48 -25.00 12.55
N TYR A 223 0.44 -24.26 12.15
CA TYR A 223 0.00 -24.17 10.76
C TYR A 223 0.92 -23.30 9.89
N PHE A 224 1.74 -22.46 10.53
CA PHE A 224 2.69 -21.55 9.88
C PHE A 224 4.15 -21.97 10.11
N ASP A 225 4.39 -23.16 10.68
CA ASP A 225 5.74 -23.68 10.88
C ASP A 225 6.33 -24.12 9.54
N LEU A 226 7.05 -23.20 8.90
CA LEU A 226 7.52 -23.27 7.50
C LEU A 226 8.98 -23.72 7.38
N GLU A 227 9.44 -24.55 8.32
CA GLU A 227 10.84 -25.02 8.43
C GLU A 227 11.03 -26.54 8.41
#